data_AF-A0A6S6XVE9-F1
#
_entry.id   AF-A0A6S6XVE9-F1
#
_cell.length_a   1.000
_cell.length_b   1.000
_cell.length_c   1.000
_cell.angle_alpha   90.00
_cell.angle_beta   90.00
_cell.angle_gamma   90.00
#
_symmetry.space_group_name_H-M   'P 1'
#
loop_
_entity.id
_entity.type
_entity.pdbx_description
1 polymer ?
#
loop_
_entity_poly.entity_id
_entity_poly.type
_entity_poly.pdbx_seq_one_letter_code
_entity_poly.pdbx_strand_id
1 'polypeptide(L)'
;MGAIPQGFSFTCKEVNHMPYKPKRPCAYPGCGRLATSEQYCAEHQKQMDYHYNHFQRAPETNKRYGRSWKRIRDRFIKAHPLCEECKKSGRLTPAEEVHHILPLSQGGTNDVHNLMALCKACHSRITLEANKNNREA
;
A
#
# COMPACT_ATOMS: atom_id res chain seq x y z
N MET A 1 42.68 -48.49 11.88
CA MET A 1 42.35 -47.05 11.73
C MET A 1 41.40 -46.93 10.56
N GLY A 2 40.18 -46.46 10.78
CA GLY A 2 39.17 -46.34 9.74
C GLY A 2 37.83 -45.94 10.36
N ALA A 3 37.73 -44.66 10.73
CA ALA A 3 36.50 -44.03 11.16
C ALA A 3 35.75 -43.45 9.94
N ILE A 4 34.48 -43.07 10.19
CA ILE A 4 33.60 -42.16 9.42
C ILE A 4 32.52 -42.88 8.56
N PRO A 5 31.24 -42.41 8.47
CA PRO A 5 30.57 -41.32 9.19
C PRO A 5 29.23 -41.71 9.88
N GLN A 6 28.88 -40.86 10.84
CA GLN A 6 27.56 -40.71 11.44
C GLN A 6 26.53 -40.29 10.37
N GLY A 7 25.36 -40.91 10.41
CA GLY A 7 24.21 -40.56 9.57
C GLY A 7 23.75 -39.12 9.81
N PHE A 8 23.75 -38.33 8.74
CA PHE A 8 22.97 -37.10 8.68
C PHE A 8 21.57 -37.45 8.18
N SER A 9 20.61 -37.55 9.09
CA SER A 9 19.19 -37.54 8.74
C SER A 9 18.84 -36.15 8.21
N PHE A 10 18.75 -36.04 6.88
CA PHE A 10 18.15 -34.88 6.24
C PHE A 10 16.65 -34.86 6.56
N THR A 11 16.24 -34.01 7.48
CA THR A 11 14.82 -33.68 7.63
C THR A 11 14.43 -32.77 6.46
N CYS A 12 13.78 -33.33 5.45
CA CYS A 12 13.07 -32.53 4.45
C CYS A 12 11.97 -31.76 5.17
N LYS A 13 12.11 -30.43 5.25
CA LYS A 13 11.04 -29.54 5.69
C LYS A 13 9.86 -29.72 4.75
N GLU A 14 8.76 -30.27 5.25
CA GLU A 14 7.48 -30.31 4.55
C GLU A 14 6.99 -28.88 4.30
N VAL A 15 7.07 -28.44 3.05
CA VAL A 15 6.39 -27.23 2.60
C VAL A 15 4.93 -27.59 2.31
N ASN A 16 4.03 -27.20 3.22
CA ASN A 16 2.60 -27.29 3.01
C ASN A 16 2.18 -26.47 1.78
N HIS A 17 2.02 -27.14 0.63
CA HIS A 17 1.52 -26.53 -0.61
C HIS A 17 0.02 -26.27 -0.48
N MET A 18 -0.35 -25.08 -0.03
CA MET A 18 -1.74 -24.65 0.04
C MET A 18 -2.33 -24.62 -1.38
N PRO A 19 -3.35 -25.43 -1.71
CA PRO A 19 -3.89 -25.49 -3.06
C PRO A 19 -4.58 -24.16 -3.41
N TYR A 20 -4.18 -23.55 -4.52
CA TYR A 20 -4.83 -22.35 -5.03
C TYR A 20 -6.20 -22.66 -5.63
N LYS A 21 -7.15 -21.75 -5.44
CA LYS A 21 -8.49 -21.83 -6.04
C LYS A 21 -8.37 -21.97 -7.58
N PRO A 22 -9.11 -22.90 -8.21
CA PRO A 22 -9.09 -23.06 -9.66
C PRO A 22 -9.53 -21.79 -10.38
N LYS A 23 -8.95 -21.54 -11.55
CA LYS A 23 -9.31 -20.38 -12.38
C LYS A 23 -10.73 -20.55 -12.90
N ARG A 24 -11.56 -19.51 -12.69
CA ARG A 24 -12.93 -19.45 -13.20
C ARG A 24 -12.94 -18.89 -14.64
N PRO A 25 -13.98 -19.16 -15.45
CA PRO A 25 -14.17 -18.46 -16.71
C PRO A 25 -14.34 -16.94 -16.49
N CYS A 26 -13.99 -16.16 -17.50
CA CYS A 26 -14.15 -14.71 -17.51
C CYS A 26 -15.63 -14.34 -17.40
N ALA A 27 -15.97 -13.45 -16.47
CA ALA A 27 -17.35 -12.99 -16.24
C ALA A 27 -17.88 -12.02 -17.32
N TYR A 28 -17.08 -11.71 -18.35
CA TYR A 28 -17.50 -10.82 -19.42
C TYR A 28 -18.44 -11.55 -20.39
N PRO A 29 -19.57 -10.94 -20.80
CA PRO A 29 -20.54 -11.57 -21.70
C PRO A 29 -19.88 -12.12 -22.97
N GLY A 30 -20.07 -13.41 -23.25
CA GLY A 30 -19.53 -14.07 -24.45
C GLY A 30 -18.03 -14.42 -24.40
N CYS A 31 -17.33 -14.22 -23.27
CA CYS A 31 -15.91 -14.56 -23.15
C CYS A 31 -15.69 -15.93 -22.48
N GLY A 32 -15.23 -16.93 -23.24
CA GLY A 32 -14.87 -18.25 -22.71
C GLY A 32 -13.45 -18.37 -22.12
N ARG A 33 -12.66 -17.29 -22.10
CA ARG A 33 -11.27 -17.33 -21.59
C ARG A 33 -11.22 -17.44 -20.07
N LEU A 34 -10.16 -18.04 -19.53
CA LEU A 34 -9.96 -18.13 -18.08
C LEU A 34 -9.58 -16.77 -17.47
N ALA A 35 -10.14 -16.49 -16.29
CA ALA A 35 -9.81 -15.30 -15.53
C ALA A 35 -8.35 -15.36 -15.04
N THR A 36 -7.64 -14.24 -15.18
CA THR A 36 -6.27 -14.08 -14.65
C THR A 36 -6.32 -13.68 -13.19
N SER A 37 -7.32 -12.86 -12.85
CA SER A 37 -7.68 -12.45 -11.50
C SER A 37 -8.99 -13.11 -11.09
N GLU A 38 -9.68 -12.51 -10.12
CA GLU A 38 -10.95 -13.02 -9.63
C GLU A 38 -12.05 -13.01 -10.69
N GLN A 39 -12.21 -11.99 -11.54
CA GLN A 39 -13.42 -11.88 -12.37
C GLN A 39 -13.19 -11.93 -13.88
N TYR A 40 -12.08 -11.43 -14.38
CA TYR A 40 -11.90 -11.21 -15.81
C TYR A 40 -10.61 -11.82 -16.34
N CYS A 41 -10.57 -12.14 -17.64
CA CYS A 41 -9.33 -12.40 -18.34
C CYS A 41 -8.50 -11.10 -18.44
N ALA A 42 -7.20 -11.21 -18.71
CA ALA A 42 -6.31 -10.05 -18.75
C ALA A 42 -6.78 -8.91 -19.68
N GLU A 43 -7.47 -9.22 -20.77
CA GLU A 43 -8.01 -8.21 -21.69
C GLU A 43 -9.21 -7.49 -21.11
N HIS A 44 -10.24 -8.24 -20.66
CA HIS A 44 -11.43 -7.64 -20.07
C HIS A 44 -11.11 -6.95 -18.74
N GLN A 45 -10.09 -7.41 -18.00
CA GLN A 45 -9.59 -6.69 -16.83
C GLN A 45 -9.08 -5.30 -17.22
N LYS A 46 -8.26 -5.17 -18.26
CA LYS A 46 -7.82 -3.86 -18.76
C LYS A 46 -8.98 -2.97 -19.22
N GLN A 47 -9.98 -3.56 -19.90
CA GLN A 47 -11.16 -2.82 -20.34
C GLN A 47 -11.98 -2.30 -19.16
N MET A 48 -12.21 -3.14 -18.13
CA MET A 48 -12.92 -2.74 -16.93
C MET A 48 -12.14 -1.72 -16.11
N ASP A 49 -10.83 -1.90 -15.96
CA ASP A 49 -9.94 -0.94 -15.30
C ASP A 49 -9.96 0.42 -16.01
N TYR A 50 -9.94 0.43 -17.35
CA TYR A 50 -10.08 1.65 -18.13
C TYR A 50 -11.43 2.32 -17.87
N HIS A 51 -12.53 1.57 -17.97
CA HIS A 51 -13.87 2.10 -17.76
C HIS A 51 -14.04 2.69 -16.36
N TYR A 52 -13.57 1.97 -15.33
CA TYR A 52 -13.57 2.44 -13.94
C TYR A 52 -12.77 3.74 -13.80
N ASN A 53 -11.52 3.76 -14.27
CA ASN A 53 -10.66 4.92 -14.11
C ASN A 53 -11.10 6.15 -14.92
N HIS A 54 -11.80 5.96 -16.04
CA HIS A 54 -12.24 7.05 -16.92
C HIS A 54 -13.63 7.59 -16.57
N PHE A 55 -14.60 6.73 -16.25
CA PHE A 55 -16.00 7.14 -16.11
C PHE A 55 -16.51 7.13 -14.67
N GLN A 56 -15.98 6.25 -13.82
CA GLN A 56 -16.49 6.09 -12.45
C GLN A 56 -15.61 6.77 -11.41
N ARG A 57 -14.29 6.79 -11.65
CA ARG A 57 -13.34 7.39 -10.73
C ARG A 57 -13.30 8.91 -10.92
N ALA A 58 -13.54 9.66 -9.84
CA ALA A 58 -13.41 11.11 -9.88
C ALA A 58 -11.98 11.52 -10.32
N PRO A 59 -11.83 12.35 -11.37
CA PRO A 59 -10.52 12.68 -11.94
C PRO A 59 -9.61 13.39 -10.94
N GLU A 60 -10.19 14.11 -9.98
CA GLU A 60 -9.46 14.76 -8.88
C GLU A 60 -8.70 13.79 -7.98
N THR A 61 -9.13 12.52 -7.87
CA THR A 61 -8.40 11.52 -7.08
C THR A 61 -7.03 11.18 -7.67
N ASN A 62 -6.94 11.09 -9.01
CA ASN A 62 -5.68 10.84 -9.71
C ASN A 62 -4.73 12.05 -9.64
N LYS A 63 -5.26 13.27 -9.58
CA LYS A 63 -4.46 14.49 -9.37
C LYS A 63 -3.90 14.57 -7.95
N ARG A 64 -4.71 14.21 -6.94
CA ARG A 64 -4.33 14.26 -5.51
C ARG A 64 -3.21 13.28 -5.16
N TYR A 65 -3.30 12.03 -5.63
CA TYR A 65 -2.38 10.95 -5.23
C TYR A 65 -1.63 10.31 -6.41
N GLY A 66 -1.31 11.11 -7.43
CA GLY A 66 -0.68 10.65 -8.66
C GLY A 66 0.83 10.35 -8.55
N ARG A 67 1.48 10.20 -9.72
CA ARG A 67 2.93 9.89 -9.80
C ARG A 67 3.82 10.96 -9.15
N SER A 68 3.41 12.22 -9.16
CA SER A 68 4.11 13.33 -8.51
C SER A 68 4.23 13.11 -7.00
N TRP A 69 3.13 12.77 -6.34
CA TRP A 69 3.09 12.48 -4.91
C TRP A 69 4.05 11.34 -4.55
N LYS A 70 4.03 10.25 -5.30
CA LYS A 70 4.94 9.11 -5.06
C LYS A 70 6.42 9.55 -5.02
N ARG A 71 6.85 10.38 -5.98
CA ARG A 71 8.23 10.90 -6.04
C ARG A 71 8.57 11.79 -4.84
N ILE A 72 7.63 12.65 -4.44
CA ILE A 72 7.79 13.55 -3.28
C ILE A 72 7.89 12.72 -2.00
N ARG A 73 6.96 11.78 -1.79
CA ARG A 73 6.94 10.85 -0.65
C ARG A 73 8.25 10.08 -0.54
N ASP A 74 8.69 9.46 -1.63
CA ASP A 74 9.90 8.63 -1.63
C ASP A 74 11.17 9.45 -1.32
N ARG A 75 11.22 10.72 -1.75
CA ARG A 75 12.30 11.66 -1.39
C ARG A 75 12.20 12.09 0.07
N PHE A 76 11.00 12.43 0.52
CA PHE A 76 10.76 12.97 1.85
C PHE A 76 11.06 11.95 2.96
N ILE A 77 10.63 10.70 2.79
CA ILE A 77 10.87 9.63 3.78
C ILE A 77 12.35 9.23 3.87
N LYS A 78 13.10 9.36 2.77
CA LYS A 78 14.56 9.17 2.77
C LYS A 78 15.29 10.28 3.53
N ALA A 79 14.80 11.51 3.43
CA ALA A 79 15.35 12.65 4.16
C ALA A 79 14.97 12.62 5.65
N HIS A 80 13.78 12.08 5.97
CA HIS A 80 13.22 12.01 7.32
C HIS A 80 12.97 10.54 7.72
N PRO A 81 14.02 9.78 8.07
CA PRO A 81 13.90 8.35 8.36
C PRO A 81 13.25 8.05 9.71
N LEU A 82 13.05 9.05 10.57
CA LEU A 82 12.50 8.90 11.91
C LEU A 82 11.14 9.60 12.02
N CYS A 83 10.26 9.02 12.82
CA CYS A 83 8.97 9.60 13.16
C CYS A 83 9.18 10.89 13.97
N GLU A 84 8.70 12.01 13.45
CA GLU A 84 8.85 13.32 14.07
C GLU A 84 8.12 13.41 15.41
N GLU A 85 6.95 12.79 15.51
CA GLU A 85 6.16 12.78 16.74
C GLU A 85 6.80 11.92 17.83
N CYS A 86 7.34 10.76 17.47
CA CYS A 86 8.10 9.94 18.41
C CYS A 86 9.35 10.67 18.88
N LYS A 87 10.05 11.37 17.97
CA LYS A 87 11.25 12.15 18.28
C LYS A 87 10.97 13.25 19.32
N LYS A 88 9.82 13.93 19.23
CA LYS A 88 9.37 14.90 20.24
C LYS A 88 9.14 14.25 21.62
N SER A 89 8.63 13.02 21.64
CA SER A 89 8.48 12.23 22.88
C SER A 89 9.79 11.56 23.35
N GLY A 90 10.95 11.85 22.75
CA GLY A 90 12.22 11.21 23.09
C GLY A 90 12.38 9.77 22.61
N ARG A 91 11.51 9.29 21.70
CA ARG A 91 11.56 7.93 21.13
C ARG A 91 12.09 7.95 19.70
N LEU A 92 12.98 7.01 19.38
CA LEU A 92 13.56 6.86 18.03
C LEU A 92 12.87 5.71 17.29
N THR A 93 11.76 6.02 16.61
CA THR A 93 11.00 5.06 15.81
C THR A 93 11.16 5.38 14.32
N PRO A 94 11.36 4.39 13.44
CA PRO A 94 11.43 4.64 12.00
C PRO A 94 10.11 5.21 11.47
N ALA A 95 10.21 6.13 10.51
CA ALA A 95 9.07 6.61 9.75
C ALA A 95 8.74 5.63 8.62
N GLU A 96 7.45 5.35 8.43
CA GLU A 96 6.94 4.45 7.39
C GLU A 96 5.98 5.17 6.43
N GLU A 97 5.33 6.23 6.93
CA GLU A 97 4.26 6.94 6.24
C GLU A 97 4.51 8.45 6.28
N VAL A 98 4.02 9.16 5.27
CA VAL A 98 4.09 10.62 5.18
C VAL A 98 2.67 11.16 5.23
N HIS A 99 2.41 12.00 6.23
CA HIS A 99 1.10 12.59 6.49
C HIS A 99 1.07 14.05 6.03
N HIS A 100 -0.05 14.48 5.45
CA HIS A 100 -0.31 15.89 5.15
C HIS A 100 -0.86 16.60 6.39
N ILE A 101 -0.20 17.66 6.86
CA ILE A 101 -0.63 18.42 8.06
C ILE A 101 -2.02 19.03 7.81
N LEU A 102 -2.16 19.75 6.70
CA LEU A 102 -3.44 20.17 6.14
C LEU A 102 -3.85 19.16 5.05
N PRO A 103 -5.02 18.50 5.18
CA PRO A 103 -5.49 17.57 4.17
C PRO A 103 -5.63 18.22 2.78
N LEU A 104 -5.34 17.47 1.72
CA LEU A 104 -5.52 17.93 0.34
C LEU A 104 -6.97 18.35 0.03
N SER A 105 -7.95 17.78 0.74
CA SER A 105 -9.37 18.16 0.61
C SER A 105 -9.67 19.57 1.13
N GLN A 106 -8.84 20.11 2.02
CA GLN A 106 -8.98 21.44 2.63
C GLN A 106 -7.99 22.45 2.02
N GLY A 107 -7.42 22.15 0.85
CA GLY A 107 -6.46 23.03 0.17
C GLY A 107 -5.01 22.83 0.56
N GLY A 108 -4.68 21.74 1.28
CA GLY A 108 -3.29 21.37 1.53
C GLY A 108 -2.51 21.12 0.24
N THR A 109 -1.22 21.42 0.28
CA THR A 109 -0.29 21.19 -0.84
C THR A 109 0.64 19.99 -0.56
N ASN A 110 1.37 19.54 -1.58
CA ASN A 110 2.40 18.51 -1.44
C ASN A 110 3.78 19.11 -1.08
N ASP A 111 3.79 20.34 -0.57
CA ASP A 111 5.02 21.02 -0.21
C ASP A 111 5.59 20.45 1.08
N VAL A 112 6.92 20.44 1.17
CA VAL A 112 7.67 19.86 2.29
C VAL A 112 7.21 20.39 3.66
N HIS A 113 6.77 21.65 3.73
CA HIS A 113 6.27 22.27 4.96
C HIS A 113 4.91 21.74 5.42
N ASN A 114 4.12 21.16 4.50
CA ASN A 114 2.82 20.54 4.79
C ASN A 114 2.94 19.02 5.00
N LEU A 115 4.15 18.46 5.02
CA LEU A 115 4.39 17.03 5.16
C LEU A 115 5.04 16.71 6.51
N MET A 116 4.69 15.56 7.06
CA MET A 116 5.26 15.05 8.32
C MET A 116 5.57 13.57 8.20
N ALA A 117 6.77 13.16 8.62
CA ALA A 117 7.19 11.76 8.61
C ALA A 117 6.75 11.06 9.90
N LEU A 118 5.97 9.99 9.78
CA LEU A 118 5.36 9.31 10.92
C LEU A 118 5.52 7.78 10.84
N CYS A 119 5.52 7.14 12.01
CA CYS A 119 5.30 5.70 12.11
C CYS A 119 3.80 5.39 11.98
N LYS A 120 3.45 4.14 11.67
CA LYS A 120 2.05 3.72 11.50
C LYS A 120 1.15 4.07 12.68
N ALA A 121 1.63 3.85 13.91
CA ALA A 121 0.86 4.13 15.12
C ALA A 121 0.52 5.63 15.26
N CYS A 122 1.51 6.51 15.05
CA CYS A 122 1.29 7.95 15.10
C CYS A 122 0.40 8.42 13.95
N HIS A 123 0.59 7.86 12.75
CA HIS A 123 -0.22 8.19 11.58
C HIS A 123 -1.70 7.86 11.79
N SER A 124 -2.01 6.65 12.29
CA SER A 124 -3.39 6.25 12.61
C SER A 124 -4.01 7.16 13.67
N ARG A 125 -3.28 7.50 14.74
CA ARG A 125 -3.77 8.39 15.80
C ARG A 125 -4.15 9.76 15.26
N ILE A 126 -3.25 10.40 14.51
CA ILE A 126 -3.47 11.76 13.96
C ILE A 126 -4.61 11.74 12.94
N THR A 127 -4.70 10.70 12.11
CA THR A 127 -5.81 10.57 11.14
C THR A 127 -7.17 10.51 11.85
N LEU A 128 -7.26 9.76 12.95
CA LEU A 128 -8.48 9.66 13.75
C LEU A 128 -8.83 11.00 14.42
N GLU A 129 -7.84 11.70 14.97
CA GLU A 129 -8.02 13.03 15.58
C GLU A 129 -8.49 14.05 14.54
N ALA A 130 -7.85 14.12 13.37
CA ALA A 130 -8.24 15.02 12.28
C ALA A 130 -9.68 14.74 11.81
N ASN A 131 -10.07 13.46 11.70
CA ASN A 131 -11.43 13.10 11.33
C ASN A 131 -12.48 13.47 12.38
N LYS A 132 -12.14 13.43 13.68
CA LYS A 132 -13.05 13.91 14.74
C LYS A 132 -13.29 15.42 14.61
N ASN A 133 -12.20 16.19 14.49
CA ASN A 133 -12.28 17.64 14.36
C ASN A 133 -13.11 18.08 13.13
N ASN A 134 -13.02 17.34 12.02
CA ASN A 134 -13.81 17.61 10.82
C ASN A 134 -15.31 17.31 10.93
N ARG A 135 -15.76 16.56 11.96
CA ARG A 135 -17.18 16.26 12.18
C ARG A 135 -17.84 17.22 13.17
N GLU A 136 -17.03 17.92 13.95
CA GLU A 136 -17.46 18.88 14.98
C GLU A 136 -17.44 20.33 14.47
N ALA A 137 -16.85 20.57 13.29
CA ALA A 137 -16.84 21.84 12.56
C ALA A 137 -17.91 21.85 11.46
#